data_AF-B1G6S9-F1
#
_entry.id   AF-B1G6S9-F1
#
_cell.length_a   1.000
_cell.length_b   1.000
_cell.length_c   1.000
_cell.angle_alpha   90.00
_cell.angle_beta   90.00
_cell.angle_gamma   90.00
#
_symmetry.space_group_name_H-M   'P 1'
#
loop_
_entity.id
_entity.type
_entity.pdbx_description
1 polymer ?
#
loop_
_entity_poly.entity_id
_entity_poly.type
_entity_poly.pdbx_seq_one_letter_code
_entity_poly.pdbx_strand_id
1 'polypeptide(L)' 'MTLDDLEQVGIVVGEIADAALGNQFIACVGKVTRGGIKSDDGQHWMGATPLQAAMRCYKESDVLK' A
#
# COMPACT_ATOMS: atom_id res chain seq x y z
N MET A 1 -5.30 -13.86 -3.60
CA MET A 1 -4.88 -12.54 -4.08
C MET A 1 -3.46 -12.32 -3.62
N THR A 2 -2.54 -12.17 -4.56
CA THR A 2 -1.12 -11.90 -4.35
C THR A 2 -0.86 -10.39 -4.40
N LEU A 3 0.39 -9.98 -4.16
CA LEU A 3 0.79 -8.58 -4.36
C LEU A 3 0.72 -8.18 -5.83
N ASP A 4 1.10 -9.06 -6.76
CA ASP A 4 0.98 -8.82 -8.20
C ASP A 4 -0.47 -8.59 -8.64
N ASP A 5 -1.43 -9.34 -8.07
CA ASP A 5 -2.86 -9.13 -8.33
C ASP A 5 -3.32 -7.74 -7.84
N LEU A 6 -2.76 -7.26 -6.73
CA LEU A 6 -3.08 -5.98 -6.12
C LEU A 6 -2.45 -4.80 -6.89
N GLU A 7 -1.24 -4.99 -7.41
CA GLU A 7 -0.57 -4.01 -8.26
C GLU A 7 -1.34 -3.79 -9.57
N GLN A 8 -1.92 -4.85 -10.14
CA GLN A 8 -2.76 -4.73 -11.35
C GLN A 8 -4.01 -3.88 -11.16
N VAL A 9 -4.54 -3.80 -9.94
CA VAL A 9 -5.66 -2.91 -9.61
C VAL A 9 -5.19 -1.54 -9.10
N GLY A 10 -3.90 -1.22 -9.22
CA GLY A 10 -3.34 0.08 -8.85
C GLY A 10 -3.01 0.22 -7.37
N ILE A 11 -2.95 -0.88 -6.60
CA ILE A 11 -2.52 -0.85 -5.21
C ILE A 11 -1.03 -1.10 -5.14
N VAL A 12 -0.32 -0.13 -4.57
CA VAL A 12 1.13 -0.13 -4.44
C VAL A 12 1.53 -0.17 -2.98
N VAL A 13 2.62 -0.86 -2.68
CA VAL A 13 3.14 -1.03 -1.32
C VAL A 13 4.57 -0.51 -1.25
N GLY A 14 4.92 0.10 -0.12
CA GLY A 14 6.28 0.49 0.19
C GLY A 14 6.58 0.23 1.65
N GLU A 15 7.87 0.25 1.94
CA GLU A 15 8.41 -0.01 3.26
C GLU A 15 8.79 1.30 3.94
N ILE A 16 8.37 1.44 5.19
CA ILE A 16 8.77 2.53 6.08
C ILE A 16 9.56 1.88 7.20
N ALA A 17 10.85 2.19 7.27
CA ALA A 17 11.67 1.86 8.42
C ALA A 17 11.65 3.05 9.39
N ASP A 18 10.94 2.90 10.51
CA ASP A 18 10.93 3.88 11.59
C ASP A 18 11.62 3.32 12.83
N ALA A 19 12.48 4.12 13.46
CA ALA A 19 13.32 3.67 14.56
C ALA A 19 12.53 3.29 15.83
N ALA A 20 11.29 3.77 15.97
CA ALA A 20 10.41 3.47 17.10
C ALA A 20 9.39 2.34 16.78
N LEU A 21 8.94 2.25 15.52
CA LEU A 21 7.91 1.30 15.08
C LEU A 21 8.45 0.04 14.39
N GLY A 22 9.75 0.01 14.07
CA GLY A 22 10.36 -1.05 13.26
C GLY A 22 10.00 -0.93 11.78
N ASN A 23 10.14 -2.02 11.04
CA ASN A 23 9.75 -2.05 9.62
C ASN A 23 8.24 -2.19 9.53
N GLN A 24 7.57 -1.17 9.01
CA GLN A 24 6.15 -1.20 8.67
C GLN A 24 5.99 -1.07 7.15
N PHE A 25 4.88 -1.60 6.65
CA PHE A 25 4.52 -1.49 5.25
C PHE A 25 3.32 -0.57 5.12
N ILE A 26 3.38 0.31 4.14
CA ILE A 26 2.31 1.23 3.79
C ILE A 26 1.82 0.88 2.38
N ALA A 27 0.50 0.84 2.21
CA ALA A 27 -0.12 0.62 0.91
C ALA A 27 -1.10 1.75 0.58
N CYS A 28 -1.23 2.07 -0.69
CA CYS A 28 -2.21 3.03 -1.19
C CYS A 28 -2.61 2.71 -2.62
N VAL A 29 -3.72 3.31 -3.07
CA VAL A 29 -4.09 3.34 -4.49
C VAL A 29 -3.25 4.43 -5.17
N GLY A 30 -2.48 4.06 -6.18
CA GLY A 30 -1.66 5.00 -6.93
C GLY A 30 -0.48 4.33 -7.61
N LYS A 31 0.70 4.97 -7.54
CA LYS A 31 1.88 4.50 -8.27
C LYS A 31 3.17 4.66 -7.50
N VAL A 32 4.11 3.78 -7.79
CA VAL A 32 5.50 3.92 -7.36
C VAL A 32 6.17 4.99 -8.23
N THR A 33 6.84 5.93 -7.57
CA THR A 33 7.66 6.97 -8.19
C THR A 33 9.10 6.85 -7.72
N ARG A 34 10.03 7.57 -8.36
CA ARG A 34 11.43 7.60 -7.94
C ARG A 34 11.63 8.13 -6.50
N GLY A 35 10.67 8.89 -5.98
CA GLY A 35 10.68 9.43 -4.61
C GLY A 35 9.93 8.58 -3.58
N GLY A 36 9.44 7.39 -3.97
CA GLY A 36 8.59 6.54 -3.13
C GLY A 36 7.19 6.39 -3.71
N ILE A 37 6.24 6.01 -2.87
CA ILE A 37 4.86 5.77 -3.30
C ILE A 37 4.08 7.08 -3.33
N LYS A 38 3.28 7.29 -4.38
CA LYS A 38 2.33 8.39 -4.46
C LYS A 38 0.91 7.82 -4.47
N SER A 39 0.13 8.17 -3.46
CA SER A 39 -1.31 7.92 -3.42
C SER A 39 -2.05 8.91 -4.34
N ASP A 40 -3.04 8.39 -5.09
CA ASP A 40 -3.89 9.18 -5.97
C ASP A 40 -5.06 9.85 -5.21
N ASP A 41 -5.49 9.27 -4.08
CA ASP A 41 -6.59 9.75 -3.23
C ASP A 41 -6.12 10.37 -1.90
N GLY A 42 -4.82 10.38 -1.64
CA GLY A 42 -4.20 10.82 -0.39
C GLY A 42 -4.32 9.82 0.76
N GLN A 43 -4.99 8.68 0.57
CA GLN A 43 -5.21 7.69 1.61
C GLN A 43 -4.10 6.63 1.63
N HIS A 44 -3.80 6.14 2.84
CA HIS A 44 -2.75 5.15 3.06
C HIS A 44 -3.14 4.20 4.20
N TRP A 45 -2.73 2.94 4.08
CA TRP A 45 -3.01 1.90 5.05
C TRP A 45 -1.74 1.19 5.47
N MET A 46 -1.58 1.01 6.78
CA MET A 46 -0.40 0.35 7.36
C MET A 46 -0.65 -1.13 7.66
N GLY A 47 0.41 -1.93 7.54
CA GLY A 47 0.45 -3.34 7.89
C GLY A 47 1.84 -3.77 8.38
N ALA A 48 1.87 -4.85 9.15
CA ALA A 48 3.11 -5.49 9.59
C ALA A 48 3.77 -6.31 8.46
N THR A 49 3.03 -6.63 7.41
CA THR A 49 3.54 -7.27 6.19
C THR A 49 3.04 -6.54 4.95
N PRO A 50 3.73 -6.66 3.79
CA PRO A 50 3.31 -6.02 2.56
C PRO A 50 1.88 -6.42 2.16
N LEU A 51 1.58 -7.72 2.23
CA LEU A 51 0.27 -8.26 1.87
C LEU A 51 -0.82 -7.76 2.81
N GLN A 52 -0.53 -7.61 4.10
CA GLN A 52 -1.51 -7.08 5.06
C GLN A 52 -1.85 -5.61 4.76
N ALA A 53 -0.84 -4.79 4.46
CA ALA A 53 -1.06 -3.40 4.09
C ALA A 53 -1.88 -3.30 2.79
N ALA A 54 -1.49 -4.05 1.77
CA ALA A 54 -2.17 -4.07 0.47
C ALA A 54 -3.62 -4.56 0.56
N MET A 55 -3.88 -5.61 1.34
CA MET A 55 -5.25 -6.10 1.56
C MET A 55 -6.13 -5.12 2.33
N ARG A 56 -5.58 -4.35 3.27
CA ARG A 56 -6.32 -3.29 3.97
C ARG A 56 -6.70 -2.17 3.00
N CYS A 57 -5.72 -1.71 2.22
CA CYS A 57 -5.95 -0.78 1.13
C CYS A 57 -7.06 -1.28 0.22
N TYR A 58 -6.97 -2.51 -0.29
CA TYR A 58 -7.97 -3.10 -1.19
C TYR A 58 -9.39 -3.17 -0.61
N LYS A 59 -9.53 -3.44 0.68
CA LYS A 59 -10.85 -3.54 1.33
C LYS A 59 -11.50 -2.19 1.58
N GLU A 60 -10.69 -1.17 1.84
CA GLU A 60 -11.17 0.16 2.24
C GLU A 60 -11.20 1.16 1.09
N SER A 61 -10.46 0.89 0.01
CA SER A 61 -10.47 1.71 -1.20
C SER A 61 -11.63 1.36 -2.13
N ASP A 62 -12.08 2.38 -2.86
CA ASP A 62 -13.20 2.28 -3.81
C ASP A 62 -12.85 1.53 -5.11
N VAL A 63 -11.67 0.89 -5.22
CA VAL A 63 -11.25 0.16 -6.45
C VAL A 63 -12.18 -0.99 -6.83
N LEU A 64 -13.04 -1.42 -5.89
CA LEU A 64 -14.03 -2.47 -6.06
C LEU A 64 -15.44 -1.96 -6.41
N LYS A 65 -15.69 -0.65 -6.41
CA LYS A 65 -17.00 -0.07 -6.75
C LYS A 65 -17.08 0.30 -8.22
#